data_AF-A0A9D6U747-F1
#
_entry.id   AF-A0A9D6U747-F1
#
_cell.length_a   1.000
_cell.length_b   1.000
_cell.length_c   1.000
_cell.angle_alpha   90.00
_cell.angle_beta   90.00
_cell.angle_gamma   90.00
#
_symmetry.space_group_name_H-M   'P 1'
#
loop_
_entity.id
_entity.type
_entity.pdbx_description
1 polymer ?
#
loop_
_entity_poly.entity_id
_entity_poly.type
_entity_poly.pdbx_seq_one_letter_code
_entity_poly.pdbx_strand_id
1 'polypeptide(L)'
;MEALKHRKIKSGAQYEHLFPSANLKDETVKKGASVYDTVKFIPKVVRETLPQTEGISKMLRGNTLSETCKNIWDFVYHHINYNKDEDGTEQIRSPARTWHDRSRGVDCDCYTVFISSILSNLKIPHTLRIAKYRKDYFQHIYPIVHKTNGKYITIDCVVDYFNYEEPYTEIKDKTMDLQYLSGIENSESEFGNSEDESLGKKKGKGKLKDLLKKGLHIANRANPATLLLRNGLLASMKLNIMKVGQRLKYAYMSDEQAKQKGVDTAKFQHLKTIKDKLEKIFYGAGGKPENLKKAILTGKGNKKGKHDVDGLGDFEYDTNLGDMNEATPLPQLLGDEMYRSENAETLGALGEPVTAASITAATGAIASIAALLKKIGNIFPKNDKEDESAKDFQTTDKDTDPNNVQKEIEQNKDEIVKMDASTKKVDTSTDDSSGSGDDSTKQGFWDKNKKWIKPTAIGVTGLGLLYLGYRAITGHKEENHPKQLSGTKNKKHPKKEPVALM
;
A
#
# COMPACT_ATOMS: atom_id res chain seq x y z
N MET A 1 -12.85 -6.30 24.22
CA MET A 1 -13.77 -5.14 24.29
C MET A 1 -15.16 -5.68 24.03
N GLU A 2 -16.22 -5.11 24.61
CA GLU A 2 -17.60 -5.54 24.36
C GLU A 2 -18.56 -4.35 24.51
N ALA A 3 -19.72 -4.41 23.86
CA ALA A 3 -20.72 -3.34 23.99
C ALA A 3 -21.27 -3.29 25.42
N LEU A 4 -21.50 -2.08 25.93
CA LEU A 4 -21.95 -1.87 27.32
C LEU A 4 -23.35 -2.41 27.60
N LYS A 5 -24.19 -2.56 26.57
CA LYS A 5 -25.57 -3.02 26.67
C LYS A 5 -26.06 -3.63 25.37
N HIS A 6 -27.00 -4.54 25.51
CA HIS A 6 -27.81 -5.02 24.39
C HIS A 6 -28.76 -3.91 23.91
N ARG A 7 -28.84 -3.69 22.59
CA ARG A 7 -29.57 -2.55 22.00
C ARG A 7 -30.93 -2.98 21.45
N LYS A 8 -31.93 -2.11 21.58
CA LYS A 8 -33.19 -2.23 20.83
C LYS A 8 -32.97 -1.64 19.44
N ILE A 9 -32.73 -2.50 18.45
CA ILE A 9 -32.49 -2.09 17.07
C ILE A 9 -33.80 -1.68 16.37
N LYS A 10 -33.68 -0.79 15.38
CA LYS A 10 -34.77 -0.36 14.49
C LYS A 10 -35.16 -1.49 13.52
N SER A 11 -36.36 -1.37 12.95
CA SER A 11 -36.79 -2.28 11.88
C SER A 11 -35.89 -2.11 10.66
N GLY A 12 -35.45 -3.23 10.09
CA GLY A 12 -34.67 -3.27 8.86
C GLY A 12 -35.51 -3.42 7.59
N ALA A 13 -36.84 -3.58 7.70
CA ALA A 13 -37.69 -4.01 6.58
C ALA A 13 -37.54 -3.15 5.31
N GLN A 14 -37.36 -1.84 5.47
CA GLN A 14 -37.16 -0.92 4.34
C GLN A 14 -35.84 -1.15 3.57
N TYR A 15 -34.86 -1.84 4.17
CA TYR A 15 -33.55 -2.11 3.57
C TYR A 15 -33.39 -3.56 3.10
N GLU A 16 -34.36 -4.44 3.39
CA GLU A 16 -34.24 -5.89 3.12
C GLU A 16 -33.93 -6.18 1.65
N HIS A 17 -34.58 -5.44 0.75
CA HIS A 17 -34.41 -5.56 -0.71
C HIS A 17 -33.01 -5.15 -1.22
N LEU A 18 -32.17 -4.54 -0.37
CA LEU A 18 -30.82 -4.08 -0.72
C LEU A 18 -29.76 -5.15 -0.45
N PHE A 19 -30.13 -6.24 0.24
CA PHE A 19 -29.25 -7.34 0.57
C PHE A 19 -29.74 -8.62 -0.13
N PRO A 20 -28.83 -9.45 -0.64
CA PRO A 20 -29.20 -10.79 -1.06
C PRO A 20 -29.51 -11.67 0.16
N SER A 21 -30.29 -12.74 -0.06
CA SER A 21 -30.54 -13.74 0.98
C SER A 21 -29.23 -14.38 1.46
N ALA A 22 -29.14 -14.64 2.76
CA ALA A 22 -27.99 -15.36 3.32
C ALA A 22 -28.06 -16.84 2.94
N ASN A 23 -26.92 -17.42 2.53
CA ASN A 23 -26.84 -18.83 2.17
C ASN A 23 -26.92 -19.79 3.38
N LEU A 24 -26.88 -19.25 4.61
CA LEU A 24 -26.96 -19.96 5.90
C LEU A 24 -26.01 -21.17 6.06
N LYS A 25 -24.92 -21.21 5.27
CA LYS A 25 -23.86 -22.20 5.41
C LYS A 25 -22.84 -21.73 6.44
N ASP A 26 -22.50 -22.61 7.37
CA ASP A 26 -21.43 -22.42 8.34
C ASP A 26 -20.26 -23.32 7.93
N GLU A 27 -19.12 -22.73 7.59
CA GLU A 27 -17.93 -23.44 7.12
C GLU A 27 -16.75 -23.18 8.05
N THR A 28 -16.03 -24.25 8.44
CA THR A 28 -14.80 -24.10 9.23
C THR A 28 -13.63 -23.81 8.29
N VAL A 29 -13.18 -22.56 8.25
CA VAL A 29 -12.02 -22.14 7.45
C VAL A 29 -10.70 -22.58 8.10
N LYS A 30 -10.60 -22.50 9.43
CA LYS A 30 -9.42 -22.93 10.20
C LYS A 30 -9.80 -23.26 11.65
N LYS A 31 -9.38 -24.42 12.16
CA LYS A 31 -9.51 -24.76 13.58
C LYS A 31 -8.39 -24.08 14.39
N GLY A 32 -8.73 -23.48 15.54
CA GLY A 32 -7.77 -22.76 16.38
C GLY A 32 -7.21 -21.48 15.71
N ALA A 33 -8.06 -20.77 14.96
CA ALA A 33 -7.67 -19.53 14.30
C ALA A 33 -7.23 -18.47 15.33
N SER A 34 -6.15 -17.76 15.01
CA SER A 34 -5.70 -16.60 15.80
C SER A 34 -6.33 -15.31 15.26
N VAL A 35 -6.34 -14.25 16.08
CA VAL A 35 -6.76 -12.89 15.65
C VAL A 35 -6.02 -12.41 14.40
N TYR A 36 -4.76 -12.83 14.21
CA TYR A 36 -4.00 -12.48 13.01
C TYR A 36 -4.50 -13.20 11.75
N ASP A 37 -5.02 -14.42 11.90
CA ASP A 37 -5.68 -15.15 10.80
C ASP A 37 -7.00 -14.47 10.41
N THR A 38 -7.80 -14.05 11.40
CA THR A 38 -9.03 -13.26 11.22
C THR A 38 -8.75 -11.99 10.40
N VAL A 39 -7.74 -11.21 10.82
CA VAL A 39 -7.31 -9.97 10.15
C VAL A 39 -6.84 -10.23 8.71
N LYS A 40 -6.22 -11.38 8.43
CA LYS A 40 -5.82 -11.80 7.08
C LYS A 40 -7.01 -12.21 6.23
N PHE A 41 -8.04 -12.78 6.84
CA PHE A 41 -9.21 -13.30 6.14
C PHE A 41 -10.23 -12.21 5.78
N ILE A 42 -10.42 -11.19 6.62
CA ILE A 42 -11.38 -10.10 6.38
C ILE A 42 -11.28 -9.48 4.98
N PRO A 43 -10.09 -9.10 4.45
CA PRO A 43 -10.01 -8.54 3.09
C PRO A 43 -10.47 -9.49 1.99
N LYS A 44 -10.27 -10.81 2.18
CA LYS A 44 -10.74 -11.84 1.24
C LYS A 44 -12.27 -11.87 1.23
N VAL A 45 -12.88 -11.94 2.42
CA VAL A 45 -14.35 -11.95 2.57
C VAL A 45 -14.96 -10.70 1.96
N VAL A 46 -14.46 -9.51 2.35
CA VAL A 46 -14.95 -8.22 1.83
C VAL A 46 -14.91 -8.18 0.29
N ARG A 47 -13.86 -8.71 -0.33
CA ARG A 47 -13.72 -8.76 -1.78
C ARG A 47 -14.70 -9.74 -2.44
N GLU A 48 -14.82 -10.94 -1.90
CA GLU A 48 -15.69 -12.00 -2.46
C GLU A 48 -17.18 -11.68 -2.28
N THR A 49 -17.53 -10.96 -1.23
CA THR A 49 -18.92 -10.60 -0.90
C THR A 49 -19.23 -9.13 -1.16
N LEU A 50 -18.35 -8.39 -1.86
CA LEU A 50 -18.51 -6.95 -2.10
C LEU A 50 -19.88 -6.58 -2.70
N PRO A 51 -20.45 -7.32 -3.68
CA PRO A 51 -21.75 -6.98 -4.25
C PRO A 51 -22.90 -6.96 -3.23
N GLN A 52 -22.78 -7.67 -2.10
CA GLN A 52 -23.87 -7.81 -1.11
C GLN A 52 -24.23 -6.50 -0.41
N THR A 53 -23.33 -5.51 -0.38
CA THR A 53 -23.61 -4.19 0.21
C THR A 53 -23.76 -3.08 -0.83
N GLU A 54 -23.74 -3.38 -2.14
CA GLU A 54 -23.75 -2.35 -3.19
C GLU A 54 -25.00 -1.45 -3.11
N GLY A 55 -26.18 -2.05 -2.86
CA GLY A 55 -27.44 -1.33 -2.74
C GLY A 55 -27.44 -0.36 -1.56
N ILE A 56 -27.14 -0.87 -0.37
CA ILE A 56 -27.13 -0.07 0.87
C ILE A 56 -26.04 1.00 0.84
N SER A 57 -24.87 0.72 0.26
CA SER A 57 -23.78 1.69 0.13
C SER A 57 -24.22 2.97 -0.56
N LYS A 58 -24.98 2.87 -1.65
CA LYS A 58 -25.45 4.04 -2.41
C LYS A 58 -26.38 4.91 -1.57
N MET A 59 -27.23 4.31 -0.75
CA MET A 59 -28.16 5.03 0.14
C MET A 59 -27.46 5.73 1.30
N LEU A 60 -26.36 5.18 1.81
CA LEU A 60 -25.65 5.74 2.97
C LEU A 60 -24.65 6.85 2.59
N ARG A 61 -24.41 7.10 1.30
CA ARG A 61 -23.53 8.17 0.84
C ARG A 61 -24.10 9.55 1.22
N GLY A 62 -23.35 10.29 2.02
CA GLY A 62 -23.63 11.70 2.34
C GLY A 62 -22.92 12.67 1.40
N ASN A 63 -23.09 13.97 1.65
CA ASN A 63 -22.43 15.04 0.90
C ASN A 63 -20.95 15.20 1.28
N THR A 64 -20.59 14.77 2.49
CA THR A 64 -19.20 14.80 2.99
C THR A 64 -18.71 13.43 3.42
N LEU A 65 -17.40 13.27 3.52
CA LEU A 65 -16.78 12.06 4.09
C LEU A 65 -17.27 11.81 5.52
N SER A 66 -17.34 12.86 6.35
CA SER A 66 -17.77 12.75 7.74
C SER A 66 -19.24 12.35 7.85
N GLU A 67 -20.10 12.92 7.01
CA GLU A 67 -21.52 12.57 6.93
C GLU A 67 -21.70 11.13 6.45
N THR A 68 -20.96 10.72 5.42
CA THR A 68 -20.99 9.34 4.92
C THR A 68 -20.58 8.34 6.01
N CYS A 69 -19.45 8.58 6.70
CA CYS A 69 -19.01 7.72 7.79
C CYS A 69 -20.01 7.69 8.94
N LYS A 70 -20.64 8.84 9.25
CA LYS A 70 -21.69 8.93 10.27
C LYS A 70 -22.94 8.15 9.87
N ASN A 71 -23.38 8.26 8.61
CA ASN A 71 -24.52 7.50 8.09
C ASN A 71 -24.28 6.00 8.15
N ILE A 72 -23.06 5.55 7.81
CA ILE A 72 -22.66 4.15 7.93
C ILE A 72 -22.70 3.70 9.39
N TRP A 73 -22.08 4.47 10.29
CA TRP A 73 -22.09 4.17 11.72
C TRP A 73 -23.52 4.13 12.26
N ASP A 74 -24.34 5.15 12.00
CA ASP A 74 -25.73 5.23 12.44
C ASP A 74 -26.55 4.06 11.91
N PHE A 75 -26.37 3.68 10.64
CA PHE A 75 -27.08 2.55 10.06
C PHE A 75 -26.74 1.25 10.79
N VAL A 76 -25.45 0.93 10.91
CA VAL A 76 -25.00 -0.31 11.55
C VAL A 76 -25.38 -0.32 13.03
N TYR A 77 -25.08 0.75 13.75
CA TYR A 77 -25.33 0.90 15.19
C TYR A 77 -26.82 0.74 15.56
N HIS A 78 -27.73 1.25 14.73
CA HIS A 78 -29.17 1.20 15.01
C HIS A 78 -29.88 -0.01 14.42
N HIS A 79 -29.29 -0.77 13.49
CA HIS A 79 -29.99 -1.88 12.81
C HIS A 79 -29.36 -3.25 13.04
N ILE A 80 -28.13 -3.32 13.57
CA ILE A 80 -27.39 -4.55 13.81
C ILE A 80 -26.92 -4.56 15.25
N ASN A 81 -27.35 -5.55 16.01
CA ASN A 81 -27.03 -5.66 17.42
C ASN A 81 -25.64 -6.27 17.64
N TYR A 82 -25.04 -6.00 18.80
CA TYR A 82 -23.76 -6.60 19.16
C TYR A 82 -24.00 -7.86 19.99
N ASN A 83 -23.30 -8.93 19.63
CA ASN A 83 -23.25 -10.15 20.40
C ASN A 83 -21.86 -10.76 20.21
N LYS A 84 -21.09 -10.80 21.29
CA LYS A 84 -19.72 -11.28 21.27
C LYS A 84 -19.71 -12.79 21.01
N ASP A 85 -18.82 -13.26 20.13
CA ASP A 85 -18.66 -14.71 19.94
C ASP A 85 -18.02 -15.35 21.19
N GLU A 86 -18.15 -16.67 21.35
CA GLU A 86 -17.56 -17.36 22.50
C GLU A 86 -16.03 -17.21 22.50
N ASP A 87 -15.43 -16.98 23.66
CA ASP A 87 -13.98 -16.80 23.79
C ASP A 87 -13.25 -18.01 23.18
N GLY A 88 -12.41 -17.76 22.17
CA GLY A 88 -11.67 -18.80 21.43
C GLY A 88 -12.36 -19.29 20.15
N THR A 89 -13.54 -18.74 19.82
CA THR A 89 -14.22 -18.94 18.53
C THR A 89 -14.28 -17.61 17.79
N GLU A 90 -13.73 -17.57 16.57
CA GLU A 90 -13.78 -16.40 15.69
C GLU A 90 -14.76 -16.72 14.56
N GLN A 91 -15.86 -15.97 14.43
CA GLN A 91 -16.86 -16.21 13.39
C GLN A 91 -17.02 -15.00 12.46
N ILE A 92 -16.34 -15.03 11.33
CA ILE A 92 -16.53 -14.00 10.30
C ILE A 92 -17.79 -14.30 9.47
N ARG A 93 -18.74 -13.36 9.50
CA ARG A 93 -19.97 -13.40 8.68
C ARG A 93 -19.82 -12.53 7.44
N SER A 94 -20.37 -13.00 6.30
CA SER A 94 -20.57 -12.15 5.12
C SER A 94 -21.59 -11.05 5.40
N PRO A 95 -21.59 -9.93 4.64
CA PRO A 95 -22.55 -8.87 4.89
C PRO A 95 -24.02 -9.31 4.84
N ALA A 96 -24.40 -10.21 3.93
CA ALA A 96 -25.75 -10.77 3.86
C ALA A 96 -26.09 -11.58 5.12
N ARG A 97 -25.14 -12.39 5.63
CA ARG A 97 -25.34 -13.14 6.88
C ARG A 97 -25.39 -12.21 8.09
N THR A 98 -24.57 -11.17 8.14
CA THR A 98 -24.62 -10.15 9.18
C THR A 98 -25.97 -9.43 9.19
N TRP A 99 -26.53 -9.11 8.03
CA TRP A 99 -27.85 -8.51 7.93
C TRP A 99 -28.96 -9.46 8.40
N HIS A 100 -28.90 -10.73 7.99
CA HIS A 100 -29.84 -11.76 8.45
C HIS A 100 -29.80 -11.94 9.99
N ASP A 101 -28.59 -12.03 10.56
CA ASP A 101 -28.39 -12.28 12.00
C ASP A 101 -28.53 -11.02 12.87
N ARG A 102 -28.86 -9.87 12.28
CA ARG A 102 -28.82 -8.54 12.92
C ARG A 102 -29.54 -8.44 14.27
N SER A 103 -30.61 -9.22 14.46
CA SER A 103 -31.40 -9.22 15.71
C SER A 103 -30.75 -10.05 16.82
N ARG A 104 -30.18 -11.21 16.47
CA ARG A 104 -29.39 -12.06 17.39
C ARG A 104 -28.07 -11.39 17.77
N GLY A 105 -27.55 -10.56 16.85
CA GLY A 105 -26.34 -9.80 17.01
C GLY A 105 -25.09 -10.50 16.47
N VAL A 106 -24.04 -9.71 16.29
CA VAL A 106 -22.74 -10.12 15.73
C VAL A 106 -21.58 -9.48 16.49
N ASP A 107 -20.36 -10.00 16.32
CA ASP A 107 -19.17 -9.48 16.98
C ASP A 107 -18.44 -8.40 16.14
N CYS A 108 -17.32 -7.88 16.67
CA CYS A 108 -16.54 -6.77 16.13
C CYS A 108 -15.93 -7.06 14.75
N ASP A 109 -15.56 -8.31 14.47
CA ASP A 109 -15.04 -8.75 13.18
C ASP A 109 -16.13 -8.68 12.08
N CYS A 110 -17.36 -9.08 12.41
CA CYS A 110 -18.53 -9.02 11.54
C CYS A 110 -18.93 -7.57 11.25
N TYR A 111 -18.92 -6.70 12.26
CA TYR A 111 -19.09 -5.26 12.04
C TYR A 111 -18.02 -4.72 11.11
N THR A 112 -16.76 -5.10 11.35
CA THR A 112 -15.63 -4.67 10.51
C THR A 112 -15.82 -5.10 9.06
N VAL A 113 -16.19 -6.34 8.79
CA VAL A 113 -16.47 -6.84 7.42
C VAL A 113 -17.61 -6.06 6.77
N PHE A 114 -18.71 -5.84 7.50
CA PHE A 114 -19.88 -5.15 6.98
C PHE A 114 -19.57 -3.69 6.62
N ILE A 115 -18.96 -2.94 7.55
CA ILE A 115 -18.56 -1.55 7.36
C ILE A 115 -17.49 -1.44 6.27
N SER A 116 -16.48 -2.32 6.30
CA SER A 116 -15.42 -2.36 5.29
C SER A 116 -15.97 -2.64 3.89
N SER A 117 -16.96 -3.53 3.76
CA SER A 117 -17.67 -3.79 2.50
C SER A 117 -18.38 -2.53 1.99
N ILE A 118 -19.06 -1.79 2.86
CA ILE A 118 -19.75 -0.55 2.49
C ILE A 118 -18.75 0.54 2.04
N LEU A 119 -17.69 0.75 2.82
CA LEU A 119 -16.62 1.71 2.49
C LEU A 119 -15.92 1.34 1.18
N SER A 120 -15.67 0.05 0.94
CA SER A 120 -15.08 -0.48 -0.28
C SER A 120 -15.97 -0.29 -1.52
N ASN A 121 -17.29 -0.42 -1.36
CA ASN A 121 -18.25 -0.11 -2.41
C ASN A 121 -18.28 1.39 -2.72
N LEU A 122 -18.19 2.22 -1.69
CA LEU A 122 -18.12 3.68 -1.80
C LEU A 122 -16.77 4.21 -2.27
N LYS A 123 -15.75 3.33 -2.38
CA LYS A 123 -14.37 3.67 -2.73
C LYS A 123 -13.73 4.63 -1.74
N ILE A 124 -14.07 4.48 -0.47
CA ILE A 124 -13.48 5.22 0.65
C ILE A 124 -12.32 4.37 1.20
N PRO A 125 -11.06 4.81 1.03
CA PRO A 125 -9.91 4.14 1.63
C PRO A 125 -10.04 4.12 3.15
N HIS A 126 -9.74 2.98 3.75
CA HIS A 126 -9.82 2.80 5.19
C HIS A 126 -8.77 1.82 5.66
N THR A 127 -8.51 1.82 6.96
CA THR A 127 -7.58 0.93 7.62
C THR A 127 -8.36 0.09 8.62
N LEU A 128 -8.06 -1.20 8.70
CA LEU A 128 -8.52 -2.04 9.79
C LEU A 128 -7.54 -1.86 10.94
N ARG A 129 -7.99 -1.24 12.02
CA ARG A 129 -7.23 -1.06 13.23
C ARG A 129 -7.55 -2.18 14.19
N ILE A 130 -6.51 -2.79 14.75
CA ILE A 130 -6.62 -3.80 15.79
C ILE A 130 -6.09 -3.19 17.07
N ALA A 131 -6.88 -3.24 18.14
CA ALA A 131 -6.54 -2.66 19.44
C ALA A 131 -6.39 -3.73 20.52
N LYS A 132 -5.40 -3.49 21.38
CA LYS A 132 -5.14 -4.22 22.62
C LYS A 132 -5.52 -3.32 23.79
N TYR A 133 -6.17 -3.88 24.80
CA TYR A 133 -6.59 -3.16 25.99
C TYR A 133 -5.90 -3.75 27.23
N ARG A 134 -6.68 -4.35 28.14
CA ARG A 134 -6.20 -4.86 29.43
C ARG A 134 -5.54 -6.23 29.35
N LYS A 135 -5.80 -7.01 28.30
CA LYS A 135 -5.20 -8.34 28.11
C LYS A 135 -3.88 -8.25 27.35
N ASP A 136 -3.07 -9.30 27.40
CA ASP A 136 -1.76 -9.39 26.75
C ASP A 136 -1.83 -9.69 25.24
N TYR A 137 -3.02 -10.00 24.72
CA TYR A 137 -3.32 -10.22 23.30
C TYR A 137 -4.27 -9.16 22.71
N PHE A 138 -4.30 -9.02 21.38
CA PHE A 138 -5.20 -8.11 20.64
C PHE A 138 -6.66 -8.59 20.73
N GLN A 139 -7.61 -7.68 20.93
CA GLN A 139 -8.97 -8.07 21.35
C GLN A 139 -10.10 -7.44 20.55
N HIS A 140 -9.80 -6.46 19.70
CA HIS A 140 -10.82 -5.66 19.04
C HIS A 140 -10.33 -5.19 17.69
N ILE A 141 -11.23 -5.17 16.72
CA ILE A 141 -10.96 -4.71 15.37
C ILE A 141 -12.08 -3.78 14.91
N TYR A 142 -11.70 -2.69 14.24
CA TYR A 142 -12.65 -1.73 13.68
C TYR A 142 -12.04 -0.96 12.50
N PRO A 143 -12.85 -0.47 11.56
CA PRO A 143 -12.38 0.42 10.51
C PRO A 143 -12.12 1.84 11.01
N ILE A 144 -11.03 2.44 10.52
CA ILE A 144 -10.78 3.88 10.58
C ILE A 144 -10.67 4.46 9.17
N VAL A 145 -11.18 5.68 8.98
CA VAL A 145 -11.13 6.40 7.71
C VAL A 145 -10.27 7.65 7.86
N HIS A 146 -9.17 7.73 7.11
CA HIS A 146 -8.25 8.86 7.21
C HIS A 146 -8.85 10.14 6.59
N LYS A 147 -8.72 11.26 7.28
CA LYS A 147 -9.00 12.61 6.80
C LYS A 147 -7.73 13.23 6.21
N THR A 148 -7.91 14.26 5.39
CA THR A 148 -6.83 15.00 4.72
C THR A 148 -5.86 15.71 5.66
N ASN A 149 -6.20 15.90 6.94
CA ASN A 149 -5.40 16.59 7.94
C ASN A 149 -4.63 15.65 8.89
N GLY A 150 -4.46 14.37 8.53
CA GLY A 150 -3.81 13.37 9.37
C GLY A 150 -4.65 12.88 10.56
N LYS A 151 -5.85 13.43 10.76
CA LYS A 151 -6.85 12.86 11.67
C LYS A 151 -7.55 11.69 10.99
N TYR A 152 -8.23 10.86 11.76
CA TYR A 152 -9.06 9.78 11.24
C TYR A 152 -10.48 9.88 11.82
N ILE A 153 -11.40 9.18 11.16
CA ILE A 153 -12.75 8.91 11.63
C ILE A 153 -12.80 7.46 12.10
N THR A 154 -13.08 7.24 13.37
CA THR A 154 -13.30 5.89 13.90
C THR A 154 -14.73 5.46 13.62
N ILE A 155 -14.90 4.31 12.96
CA ILE A 155 -16.21 3.71 12.68
C ILE A 155 -16.31 2.40 13.47
N ASP A 156 -16.42 2.54 14.78
CA ASP A 156 -16.57 1.43 15.71
C ASP A 156 -18.01 1.38 16.25
N CYS A 157 -18.74 0.31 15.93
CA CYS A 157 -20.13 0.13 16.36
C CYS A 157 -20.28 -0.67 17.67
N VAL A 158 -19.16 -1.02 18.32
CA VAL A 158 -19.14 -1.61 19.67
C VAL A 158 -19.29 -0.52 20.73
N VAL A 159 -18.75 0.68 20.49
CA VAL A 159 -18.91 1.85 21.35
C VAL A 159 -20.17 2.65 21.01
N ASP A 160 -20.71 3.38 21.99
CA ASP A 160 -22.00 4.09 21.89
C ASP A 160 -21.92 5.44 21.15
N TYR A 161 -20.72 5.86 20.72
CA TYR A 161 -20.48 7.17 20.13
C TYR A 161 -19.77 7.10 18.78
N PHE A 162 -20.30 7.82 17.79
CA PHE A 162 -19.64 7.98 16.50
C PHE A 162 -18.30 8.72 16.65
N ASN A 163 -17.28 8.26 15.92
CA ASN A 163 -15.95 8.87 15.89
C ASN A 163 -15.29 8.98 17.28
N TYR A 164 -15.61 8.04 18.16
CA TYR A 164 -14.95 7.85 19.43
C TYR A 164 -14.04 6.62 19.34
N GLU A 165 -12.84 6.70 19.92
CA GLU A 165 -11.90 5.59 20.00
C GLU A 165 -11.62 5.32 21.48
N GLU A 166 -11.98 4.13 21.94
CA GLU A 166 -11.73 3.70 23.31
C GLU A 166 -10.21 3.67 23.59
N PRO A 167 -9.73 4.23 24.72
CA PRO A 167 -8.31 4.22 25.04
C PRO A 167 -7.71 2.81 25.06
N TYR A 168 -6.63 2.60 24.31
CA TYR A 168 -5.95 1.32 24.13
C TYR A 168 -4.52 1.36 24.68
N THR A 169 -3.93 0.18 24.87
CA THR A 169 -2.52 0.01 25.27
C THR A 169 -1.60 -0.18 24.07
N GLU A 170 -2.08 -0.83 23.00
CA GLU A 170 -1.31 -1.07 21.76
C GLU A 170 -2.28 -1.12 20.57
N ILE A 171 -1.86 -0.61 19.41
CA ILE A 171 -2.60 -0.73 18.14
C ILE A 171 -1.74 -1.28 17.02
N LYS A 172 -2.39 -1.93 16.06
CA LYS A 172 -1.80 -2.34 14.78
C LYS A 172 -2.77 -2.00 13.65
N ASP A 173 -2.23 -1.36 12.62
CA ASP A 173 -3.01 -0.89 11.48
C ASP A 173 -2.74 -1.76 10.25
N LYS A 174 -3.80 -2.19 9.58
CA LYS A 174 -3.75 -2.87 8.28
C LYS A 174 -4.52 -2.08 7.25
N THR A 175 -3.81 -1.48 6.30
CA THR A 175 -4.41 -0.71 5.21
C THR A 175 -5.26 -1.61 4.32
N MET A 176 -6.49 -1.18 4.03
CA MET A 176 -7.33 -1.78 3.00
C MET A 176 -7.03 -1.10 1.67
N ASP A 177 -6.03 -1.61 0.95
CA ASP A 177 -5.73 -1.10 -0.38
C ASP A 177 -6.89 -1.38 -1.33
N LEU A 178 -7.34 -0.36 -2.06
CA LEU A 178 -8.30 -0.53 -3.15
C LEU A 178 -7.60 -1.25 -4.32
N GLN A 179 -7.64 -2.57 -4.31
CA GLN A 179 -7.03 -3.38 -5.37
C GLN A 179 -7.95 -3.41 -6.60
N TYR A 180 -7.42 -2.95 -7.73
CA TYR A 180 -8.00 -3.23 -9.05
C TYR A 180 -7.49 -4.60 -9.51
N LEU A 181 -8.35 -5.61 -9.43
CA LEU A 181 -8.06 -6.93 -9.98
C LEU A 181 -8.62 -7.01 -11.40
N SER A 182 -7.72 -7.10 -12.38
CA SER A 182 -8.05 -7.42 -13.76
C SER A 182 -7.13 -8.53 -14.25
N GLY A 183 -7.71 -9.67 -14.63
CA GLY A 183 -6.99 -10.80 -15.21
C GLY A 183 -7.37 -12.11 -14.51
N ILE A 184 -7.61 -13.13 -15.33
CA ILE A 184 -7.93 -14.51 -14.94
C ILE A 184 -6.59 -15.23 -14.78
N GLU A 185 -6.34 -15.88 -13.65
CA GLU A 185 -5.35 -16.96 -13.61
C GLU A 185 -6.01 -18.20 -14.22
N ASN A 186 -5.70 -18.45 -15.49
CA ASN A 186 -5.76 -19.81 -16.02
C ASN A 186 -4.49 -20.53 -15.56
N SER A 187 -4.62 -21.31 -14.50
CA SER A 187 -3.89 -22.56 -14.35
C SER A 187 -4.80 -23.56 -13.67
N GLU A 188 -5.04 -24.65 -14.36
CA GLU A 188 -5.96 -25.74 -14.10
C GLU A 188 -5.84 -26.34 -12.69
N SER A 189 -6.97 -26.51 -12.00
CA SER A 189 -7.36 -27.77 -11.33
C SER A 189 -8.76 -27.61 -10.71
N GLU A 190 -9.70 -28.36 -11.30
CA GLU A 190 -10.90 -29.00 -10.74
C GLU A 190 -11.66 -28.29 -9.60
N PHE A 191 -12.91 -27.88 -9.86
CA PHE A 191 -14.11 -28.63 -9.42
C PHE A 191 -15.39 -27.92 -9.89
N GLY A 192 -16.21 -28.65 -10.64
CA GLY A 192 -17.68 -28.50 -10.60
C GLY A 192 -18.34 -27.62 -11.66
N ASN A 193 -18.88 -28.29 -12.69
CA ASN A 193 -19.86 -27.78 -13.64
C ASN A 193 -21.02 -27.00 -13.00
N SER A 194 -21.46 -25.93 -13.65
CA SER A 194 -22.87 -25.78 -14.08
C SER A 194 -23.02 -24.54 -14.98
N GLU A 195 -23.28 -24.85 -16.25
CA GLU A 195 -24.25 -24.25 -17.17
C GLU A 195 -24.33 -22.72 -17.35
N ASP A 196 -24.11 -22.38 -18.62
CA ASP A 196 -24.32 -21.14 -19.33
C ASP A 196 -25.79 -20.69 -19.32
N GLU A 197 -26.03 -19.42 -19.00
CA GLU A 197 -27.02 -18.63 -19.72
C GLU A 197 -26.53 -17.19 -19.90
N SER A 198 -25.98 -16.95 -21.09
CA SER A 198 -26.22 -15.78 -21.96
C SER A 198 -27.20 -14.73 -21.40
N LEU A 199 -26.75 -13.47 -21.27
CA LEU A 199 -27.52 -12.29 -21.68
C LEU A 199 -26.67 -11.00 -21.66
N GLY A 200 -26.58 -10.35 -22.84
CA GLY A 200 -26.70 -8.90 -22.95
C GLY A 200 -25.46 -8.01 -22.70
N LYS A 201 -24.72 -7.71 -23.77
CA LYS A 201 -23.88 -6.50 -23.89
C LYS A 201 -24.66 -5.24 -23.45
N LYS A 202 -24.11 -4.46 -22.50
CA LYS A 202 -24.40 -3.01 -22.40
C LYS A 202 -23.11 -2.19 -22.28
N LYS A 203 -22.83 -1.45 -23.36
CA LYS A 203 -21.91 -0.30 -23.43
C LYS A 203 -22.41 0.76 -22.44
N GLY A 204 -21.55 1.20 -21.51
CA GLY A 204 -21.90 2.23 -20.52
C GLY A 204 -20.92 2.43 -19.36
N LYS A 205 -19.94 1.53 -19.19
CA LYS A 205 -18.99 1.53 -18.04
C LYS A 205 -17.79 2.51 -18.16
N GLY A 206 -17.70 3.34 -19.20
CA GLY A 206 -16.55 4.23 -19.43
C GLY A 206 -16.54 5.47 -18.55
N LYS A 207 -17.60 6.28 -18.62
CA LYS A 207 -17.63 7.62 -17.99
C LYS A 207 -17.60 7.59 -16.44
N LEU A 208 -18.20 6.56 -15.82
CA LEU A 208 -18.20 6.40 -14.36
C LEU A 208 -16.83 5.95 -13.81
N LYS A 209 -16.10 5.12 -14.58
CA LYS A 209 -14.73 4.70 -14.22
C LYS A 209 -13.75 5.87 -14.30
N ASP A 210 -13.92 6.76 -15.26
CA ASP A 210 -13.03 7.92 -15.42
C ASP A 210 -13.29 9.00 -14.37
N LEU A 211 -14.53 9.18 -13.92
CA LEU A 211 -14.86 10.08 -12.81
C LEU A 211 -14.33 9.55 -11.46
N LEU A 212 -14.41 8.24 -11.22
CA LEU A 212 -13.86 7.58 -10.02
C LEU A 212 -12.33 7.61 -9.95
N LYS A 213 -11.65 7.45 -11.09
CA LYS A 213 -10.20 7.61 -11.21
C LYS A 213 -9.74 9.02 -10.83
N LYS A 214 -10.50 10.05 -11.25
CA LYS A 214 -10.22 11.46 -10.90
C LYS A 214 -10.39 11.74 -9.40
N GLY A 215 -11.39 11.14 -8.74
CA GLY A 215 -11.58 11.29 -7.29
C GLY A 215 -10.48 10.64 -6.44
N LEU A 216 -10.00 9.46 -6.83
CA LEU A 216 -8.88 8.77 -6.16
C LEU A 216 -7.55 9.51 -6.39
N HIS A 217 -7.35 10.05 -7.59
CA HIS A 217 -6.20 10.89 -7.94
C HIS A 217 -6.10 12.11 -7.01
N ILE A 218 -7.20 12.82 -6.75
CA ILE A 218 -7.21 13.99 -5.87
C ILE A 218 -6.93 13.62 -4.40
N ALA A 219 -7.46 12.50 -3.89
CA ALA A 219 -7.20 12.06 -2.52
C ALA A 219 -5.74 11.60 -2.31
N ASN A 220 -5.16 10.88 -3.27
CA ASN A 220 -3.76 10.46 -3.23
C ASN A 220 -2.80 11.62 -3.51
N ARG A 221 -3.26 12.69 -4.16
CA ARG A 221 -2.48 13.91 -4.34
C ARG A 221 -2.14 14.59 -3.01
N ALA A 222 -3.00 14.48 -2.00
CA ALA A 222 -2.78 15.06 -0.68
C ALA A 222 -2.08 14.14 0.34
N ASN A 223 -1.84 12.86 0.00
CA ASN A 223 -1.24 11.90 0.93
C ASN A 223 0.31 12.00 0.90
N PRO A 224 1.00 12.10 2.05
CA PRO A 224 2.46 12.29 2.12
C PRO A 224 3.26 11.10 1.57
N ALA A 225 2.77 9.86 1.72
CA ALA A 225 3.44 8.68 1.18
C ALA A 225 3.36 8.64 -0.35
N THR A 226 2.20 9.02 -0.91
CA THR A 226 2.00 9.12 -2.36
C THR A 226 2.65 10.37 -2.95
N LEU A 227 2.81 11.44 -2.17
CA LEU A 227 3.63 12.61 -2.49
C LEU A 227 5.10 12.22 -2.68
N LEU A 228 5.69 11.49 -1.73
CA LEU A 228 7.05 10.96 -1.84
C LEU A 228 7.17 10.00 -3.03
N LEU A 229 6.20 9.12 -3.23
CA LEU A 229 6.19 8.19 -4.37
C LEU A 229 6.13 8.95 -5.71
N ARG A 230 5.22 9.92 -5.89
CA ARG A 230 5.11 10.65 -7.16
C ARG A 230 6.37 11.47 -7.44
N ASN A 231 6.88 12.21 -6.47
CA ASN A 231 8.11 12.99 -6.64
C ASN A 231 9.31 12.07 -6.87
N GLY A 232 9.34 10.91 -6.22
CA GLY A 232 10.35 9.88 -6.42
C GLY A 232 10.35 9.32 -7.83
N LEU A 233 9.16 9.05 -8.39
CA LEU A 233 9.02 8.61 -9.77
C LEU A 233 9.51 9.68 -10.76
N LEU A 234 9.13 10.95 -10.56
CA LEU A 234 9.61 12.06 -11.42
C LEU A 234 11.12 12.24 -11.33
N ALA A 235 11.67 12.31 -10.11
CA ALA A 235 13.10 12.42 -9.87
C ALA A 235 13.87 11.25 -10.49
N SER A 236 13.35 10.03 -10.35
CA SER A 236 13.93 8.82 -10.96
C SER A 236 13.97 8.90 -12.48
N MET A 237 12.94 9.48 -13.12
CA MET A 237 12.94 9.67 -14.57
C MET A 237 13.92 10.78 -14.99
N LYS A 238 13.95 11.90 -14.26
CA LYS A 238 14.89 13.00 -14.50
C LYS A 238 16.35 12.56 -14.35
N LEU A 239 16.67 11.79 -13.33
CA LEU A 239 18.03 11.28 -13.08
C LEU A 239 18.35 10.02 -13.90
N ASN A 240 17.37 9.45 -14.60
CA ASN A 240 17.50 8.20 -15.35
C ASN A 240 17.95 7.02 -14.48
N ILE A 241 17.37 6.93 -13.28
CA ILE A 241 17.62 5.84 -12.32
C ILE A 241 17.28 4.50 -12.97
N MET A 242 18.18 3.54 -12.77
CA MET A 242 18.13 2.20 -13.35
C MET A 242 17.96 2.16 -14.88
N LYS A 243 18.33 3.25 -15.56
CA LYS A 243 18.21 3.43 -17.02
C LYS A 243 16.77 3.27 -17.53
N VAL A 244 15.78 3.57 -16.68
CA VAL A 244 14.36 3.45 -17.06
C VAL A 244 13.98 4.54 -18.07
N GLY A 245 14.33 5.79 -17.81
CA GLY A 245 13.96 6.93 -18.66
C GLY A 245 14.48 6.80 -20.09
N GLN A 246 15.75 6.44 -20.26
CA GLN A 246 16.38 6.31 -21.59
C GLN A 246 15.74 5.23 -22.46
N ARG A 247 15.20 4.16 -21.86
CA ARG A 247 14.53 3.07 -22.58
C ARG A 247 13.07 3.40 -22.85
N LEU A 248 12.42 4.00 -21.86
CA LEU A 248 10.98 4.25 -21.91
C LEU A 248 10.63 5.42 -22.83
N LYS A 249 11.56 6.34 -23.12
CA LYS A 249 11.36 7.46 -24.05
C LYS A 249 10.83 6.98 -25.42
N TYR A 250 11.31 5.84 -25.90
CA TYR A 250 10.90 5.24 -27.17
C TYR A 250 9.42 4.83 -27.20
N ALA A 251 8.80 4.55 -26.04
CA ALA A 251 7.38 4.19 -25.96
C ALA A 251 6.43 5.30 -26.43
N TYR A 252 6.93 6.54 -26.57
CA TYR A 252 6.16 7.71 -27.00
C TYR A 252 6.16 7.92 -28.52
N MET A 253 6.94 7.14 -29.29
CA MET A 253 6.92 7.20 -30.76
C MET A 253 5.56 6.74 -31.32
N SER A 254 5.19 7.26 -32.49
CA SER A 254 4.07 6.74 -33.26
C SER A 254 4.38 5.36 -33.83
N ASP A 255 3.34 4.59 -34.20
CA ASP A 255 3.56 3.27 -34.81
C ASP A 255 4.24 3.39 -36.17
N GLU A 256 4.02 4.49 -36.90
CA GLU A 256 4.67 4.80 -38.18
C GLU A 256 6.16 5.07 -37.99
N GLN A 257 6.53 5.88 -36.98
CA GLN A 257 7.93 6.17 -36.65
C GLN A 257 8.67 4.90 -36.20
N ALA A 258 8.04 4.08 -35.36
CA ALA A 258 8.61 2.82 -34.92
C ALA A 258 8.85 1.87 -36.11
N LYS A 259 7.92 1.82 -37.07
CA LYS A 259 8.09 1.06 -38.32
C LYS A 259 9.23 1.63 -39.19
N GLN A 260 9.32 2.95 -39.34
CA GLN A 260 10.40 3.60 -40.09
C GLN A 260 11.78 3.30 -39.49
N LYS A 261 11.88 3.24 -38.16
CA LYS A 261 13.11 2.86 -37.43
C LYS A 261 13.33 1.35 -37.33
N GLY A 262 12.53 0.53 -38.02
CA GLY A 262 12.67 -0.93 -38.03
C GLY A 262 12.46 -1.61 -36.68
N VAL A 263 11.74 -0.97 -35.75
CA VAL A 263 11.52 -1.47 -34.39
C VAL A 263 10.67 -2.74 -34.42
N ASP A 264 11.06 -3.75 -33.63
CA ASP A 264 10.26 -4.96 -33.42
C ASP A 264 8.88 -4.61 -32.86
N THR A 265 7.83 -4.90 -33.63
CA THR A 265 6.47 -4.49 -33.32
C THR A 265 5.95 -5.10 -32.01
N ALA A 266 6.27 -6.37 -31.72
CA ALA A 266 5.79 -7.04 -30.51
C ALA A 266 6.47 -6.47 -29.26
N LYS A 267 7.79 -6.26 -29.32
CA LYS A 267 8.54 -5.61 -28.24
C LYS A 267 8.11 -4.16 -28.04
N PHE A 268 7.78 -3.45 -29.12
CA PHE A 268 7.27 -2.08 -29.05
C PHE A 268 5.93 -2.00 -28.32
N GLN A 269 4.99 -2.91 -28.60
CA GLN A 269 3.72 -2.98 -27.87
C GLN A 269 3.93 -3.35 -26.39
N HIS A 270 4.87 -4.24 -26.09
CA HIS A 270 5.24 -4.52 -24.71
C HIS A 270 5.82 -3.27 -24.02
N LEU A 271 6.69 -2.53 -24.69
CA LEU A 271 7.27 -1.28 -24.18
C LEU A 271 6.18 -0.23 -23.88
N LYS A 272 5.20 -0.05 -24.78
CA LYS A 272 4.01 0.79 -24.56
C LYS A 272 3.22 0.33 -23.34
N THR A 273 3.05 -0.97 -23.14
CA THR A 273 2.37 -1.53 -21.97
C THR A 273 3.10 -1.24 -20.66
N ILE A 274 4.44 -1.29 -20.67
CA ILE A 274 5.26 -0.91 -19.49
C ILE A 274 5.09 0.58 -19.18
N LYS A 275 5.15 1.43 -20.22
CA LYS A 275 4.91 2.87 -20.09
C LYS A 275 3.54 3.15 -19.47
N ASP A 276 2.49 2.50 -19.97
CA ASP A 276 1.13 2.63 -19.43
C ASP A 276 1.03 2.15 -17.98
N LYS A 277 1.79 1.12 -17.57
CA LYS A 277 1.86 0.67 -16.17
C LYS A 277 2.49 1.72 -15.28
N LEU A 278 3.62 2.31 -15.69
CA LEU A 278 4.27 3.39 -14.94
C LEU A 278 3.35 4.62 -14.83
N GLU A 279 2.71 5.04 -15.92
CA GLU A 279 1.74 6.14 -15.93
C GLU A 279 0.55 5.87 -14.99
N LYS A 280 0.06 4.63 -14.93
CA LYS A 280 -1.00 4.24 -13.99
C LYS A 280 -0.56 4.28 -12.53
N ILE A 281 0.66 3.85 -12.21
CA ILE A 281 1.22 3.94 -10.85
C ILE A 281 1.34 5.42 -10.45
N PHE A 282 1.90 6.23 -11.35
CA PHE A 282 2.09 7.66 -11.12
C PHE A 282 0.76 8.42 -10.96
N TYR A 283 -0.20 8.17 -11.84
CA TYR A 283 -1.57 8.68 -11.73
C TYR A 283 -2.24 8.20 -10.43
N GLY A 284 -2.05 6.93 -10.08
CA GLY A 284 -2.52 6.36 -8.82
C GLY A 284 -1.96 7.11 -7.60
N ALA A 285 -0.71 7.59 -7.67
CA ALA A 285 -0.08 8.41 -6.63
C ALA A 285 -0.52 9.90 -6.64
N GLY A 286 -1.52 10.27 -7.47
CA GLY A 286 -2.01 11.65 -7.60
C GLY A 286 -1.19 12.53 -8.55
N GLY A 287 -0.28 11.92 -9.32
CA GLY A 287 0.59 12.60 -10.28
C GLY A 287 -0.09 12.86 -11.63
N LYS A 288 0.33 13.92 -12.33
CA LYS A 288 -0.19 14.30 -13.66
C LYS A 288 0.59 13.58 -14.78
N PRO A 289 0.04 12.61 -15.53
CA PRO A 289 0.80 11.81 -16.51
C PRO A 289 1.62 12.63 -17.51
N GLU A 290 1.19 13.87 -17.78
CA GLU A 290 1.89 14.85 -18.61
C GLU A 290 3.26 15.22 -18.03
N ASN A 291 3.36 15.39 -16.70
CA ASN A 291 4.60 15.65 -16.00
C ASN A 291 5.53 14.43 -15.98
N LEU A 292 4.99 13.23 -15.87
CA LEU A 292 5.79 12.00 -15.99
C LEU A 292 6.40 11.88 -17.38
N LYS A 293 5.60 12.10 -18.43
CA LYS A 293 6.10 12.17 -19.81
C LYS A 293 7.19 13.24 -19.94
N LYS A 294 6.95 14.45 -19.42
CA LYS A 294 7.93 15.54 -19.42
C LYS A 294 9.22 15.14 -18.70
N ALA A 295 9.15 14.49 -17.54
CA ALA A 295 10.31 14.04 -16.78
C ALA A 295 11.13 12.96 -17.51
N ILE A 296 10.48 12.01 -18.19
CA ILE A 296 11.16 10.99 -19.02
C ILE A 296 11.91 11.66 -20.17
N LEU A 297 11.23 12.56 -20.88
CA LEU A 297 11.72 13.11 -22.15
C LEU A 297 12.70 14.28 -21.98
N THR A 298 12.69 14.94 -20.82
CA THR A 298 13.65 16.01 -20.45
C THR A 298 14.65 15.57 -19.38
N GLY A 299 14.72 14.26 -19.12
CA GLY A 299 15.63 13.67 -18.13
C GLY A 299 16.99 13.30 -18.72
N LYS A 300 17.95 12.92 -17.86
CA LYS A 300 19.30 12.45 -18.21
C LYS A 300 19.32 11.27 -19.19
N GLY A 301 18.20 10.56 -19.34
CA GLY A 301 18.04 9.47 -20.29
C GLY A 301 17.83 9.92 -21.73
N ASN A 302 17.67 11.22 -21.99
CA ASN A 302 17.44 11.78 -23.31
C ASN A 302 18.43 12.91 -23.66
N LYS A 303 19.72 12.72 -23.39
CA LYS A 303 20.77 13.77 -23.47
C LYS A 303 20.84 14.57 -24.78
N LYS A 304 20.36 14.02 -25.90
CA LYS A 304 20.34 14.69 -27.21
C LYS A 304 19.10 15.57 -27.43
N GLY A 305 18.22 15.71 -26.45
CA GLY A 305 17.04 16.57 -26.54
C GLY A 305 15.93 15.99 -27.43
N LYS A 306 15.15 16.88 -28.05
CA LYS A 306 13.92 16.56 -28.83
C LYS A 306 14.15 15.65 -30.06
N HIS A 307 15.40 15.32 -30.40
CA HIS A 307 15.75 14.72 -31.70
C HIS A 307 15.63 13.18 -31.76
N ASP A 308 15.63 12.49 -30.62
CA ASP A 308 15.62 11.01 -30.62
C ASP A 308 14.20 10.42 -30.71
N VAL A 309 13.19 11.15 -30.21
CA VAL A 309 11.79 10.74 -30.16
C VAL A 309 10.86 11.94 -30.37
N ASP A 310 10.06 11.89 -31.43
CA ASP A 310 9.00 12.87 -31.66
C ASP A 310 7.90 12.76 -30.58
N GLY A 311 7.23 13.87 -30.28
CA GLY A 311 6.13 13.91 -29.31
C GLY A 311 6.38 14.79 -28.08
N LEU A 312 7.50 15.51 -28.04
CA LEU A 312 7.67 16.72 -27.25
C LEU A 312 7.17 17.89 -28.10
N GLY A 313 6.17 18.62 -27.61
CA GLY A 313 6.04 20.03 -27.98
C GLY A 313 7.29 20.81 -27.57
N ASP A 314 7.26 22.13 -27.63
CA ASP A 314 8.45 22.96 -27.43
C ASP A 314 8.85 23.06 -25.93
N PHE A 315 9.25 21.94 -25.31
CA PHE A 315 9.72 21.93 -23.92
C PHE A 315 11.16 22.41 -23.85
N GLU A 316 11.44 23.33 -22.93
CA GLU A 316 12.78 23.80 -22.63
C GLU A 316 13.61 22.65 -22.03
N TYR A 317 14.81 22.44 -22.58
CA TYR A 317 15.73 21.40 -22.13
C TYR A 317 16.69 22.02 -21.12
N ASP A 318 16.71 21.50 -19.90
CA ASP A 318 17.63 21.99 -18.87
C ASP A 318 19.04 21.48 -19.17
N THR A 319 19.92 22.38 -19.59
CA THR A 319 21.32 22.07 -19.93
C THR A 319 22.15 21.69 -18.71
N ASN A 320 21.72 22.07 -17.50
CA ASN A 320 22.45 21.82 -16.25
C ASN A 320 22.08 20.49 -15.61
N LEU A 321 21.20 19.70 -16.24
CA LEU A 321 20.77 18.41 -15.71
C LEU A 321 21.94 17.45 -15.50
N GLY A 322 23.04 17.58 -16.25
CA GLY A 322 24.25 16.76 -16.14
C GLY A 322 24.82 16.70 -14.73
N ASP A 323 24.81 17.83 -14.01
CA ASP A 323 25.42 17.99 -12.70
C ASP A 323 24.48 17.63 -11.54
N MET A 324 23.20 17.41 -11.82
CA MET A 324 22.19 17.09 -10.81
C MET A 324 22.25 15.62 -10.36
N ASN A 325 21.97 15.33 -9.10
CA ASN A 325 21.99 13.99 -8.52
C ASN A 325 20.87 13.82 -7.47
N GLU A 326 20.90 12.73 -6.70
CA GLU A 326 19.91 12.41 -5.66
C GLU A 326 19.89 13.41 -4.50
N ALA A 327 20.95 14.21 -4.34
CA ALA A 327 21.02 15.28 -3.35
C ALA A 327 20.43 16.60 -3.87
N THR A 328 20.31 16.79 -5.19
CA THR A 328 19.74 18.01 -5.78
C THR A 328 18.30 18.23 -5.29
N PRO A 329 17.95 19.42 -4.77
CA PRO A 329 16.58 19.73 -4.31
C PRO A 329 15.53 19.50 -5.40
N LEU A 330 14.36 18.97 -5.02
CA LEU A 330 13.29 18.65 -5.98
C LEU A 330 12.84 19.83 -6.85
N PRO A 331 12.68 21.07 -6.35
CA PRO A 331 12.33 22.21 -7.21
C PRO A 331 13.34 22.42 -8.34
N GLN A 332 14.64 22.30 -8.02
CA GLN A 332 15.73 22.43 -8.98
C GLN A 332 15.76 21.23 -9.95
N LEU A 333 15.59 20.01 -9.45
CA LEU A 333 15.64 18.79 -10.27
C LEU A 333 14.44 18.66 -11.23
N LEU A 334 13.23 19.00 -10.76
CA LEU A 334 12.00 18.87 -11.53
C LEU A 334 11.70 20.11 -12.38
N GLY A 335 12.22 21.27 -11.98
CA GLY A 335 11.84 22.59 -12.47
C GLY A 335 10.56 23.10 -11.78
N ASP A 336 10.48 24.42 -11.60
CA ASP A 336 9.42 25.09 -10.83
C ASP A 336 8.00 24.75 -11.29
N GLU A 337 7.77 24.68 -12.61
CA GLU A 337 6.45 24.38 -13.16
C GLU A 337 5.99 22.96 -12.78
N MET A 338 6.86 21.96 -12.97
CA MET A 338 6.55 20.57 -12.64
C MET A 338 6.43 20.40 -11.12
N TYR A 339 7.38 20.95 -10.37
CA TYR A 339 7.37 20.89 -8.91
C TYR A 339 6.10 21.52 -8.35
N ARG A 340 5.77 22.77 -8.69
CA ARG A 340 4.55 23.42 -8.18
C ARG A 340 3.31 22.71 -8.69
N SER A 341 3.26 22.30 -9.96
CA SER A 341 2.07 21.61 -10.49
C SER A 341 1.84 20.24 -9.86
N GLU A 342 2.83 19.64 -9.20
CA GLU A 342 2.71 18.37 -8.46
C GLU A 342 2.60 18.56 -6.94
N ASN A 343 3.01 19.71 -6.40
CA ASN A 343 3.16 19.94 -4.96
C ASN A 343 2.33 21.12 -4.41
N ALA A 344 1.77 21.99 -5.25
CA ALA A 344 1.12 23.25 -4.85
C ALA A 344 0.00 23.11 -3.81
N GLU A 345 -0.73 22.01 -3.81
CA GLU A 345 -1.83 21.76 -2.86
C GLU A 345 -1.34 21.18 -1.50
N THR A 346 -0.08 20.78 -1.40
CA THR A 346 0.47 19.98 -0.29
C THR A 346 1.63 20.64 0.49
N LEU A 347 2.22 21.72 -0.03
CA LEU A 347 3.44 22.32 0.51
C LEU A 347 3.28 22.98 1.89
N GLY A 348 2.10 23.47 2.24
CA GLY A 348 1.90 24.30 3.44
C GLY A 348 1.85 23.57 4.80
N ALA A 349 1.67 22.24 4.83
CA ALA A 349 1.41 21.50 6.08
C ALA A 349 2.36 20.32 6.37
N LEU A 350 3.11 19.84 5.37
CA LEU A 350 3.91 18.60 5.46
C LEU A 350 5.42 18.82 5.32
N GLY A 351 5.85 20.05 5.01
CA GLY A 351 7.22 20.35 4.61
C GLY A 351 7.51 19.94 3.16
N GLU A 352 8.65 20.40 2.65
CA GLU A 352 9.06 20.08 1.28
C GLU A 352 9.57 18.63 1.20
N PRO A 353 9.13 17.84 0.21
CA PRO A 353 9.63 16.49 0.04
C PRO A 353 11.12 16.50 -0.29
N VAL A 354 11.91 15.70 0.41
CA VAL A 354 13.35 15.54 0.14
C VAL A 354 13.55 14.60 -1.05
N THR A 355 14.44 14.96 -1.98
CA THR A 355 14.73 14.20 -3.21
C THR A 355 15.11 12.75 -2.92
N ALA A 356 16.09 12.52 -2.04
CA ALA A 356 16.55 11.17 -1.67
C ALA A 356 15.45 10.31 -1.02
N ALA A 357 14.66 10.90 -0.12
CA ALA A 357 13.53 10.20 0.52
C ALA A 357 12.45 9.85 -0.50
N SER A 358 12.18 10.75 -1.44
CA SER A 358 11.22 10.54 -2.53
C SER A 358 11.69 9.42 -3.44
N ILE A 359 12.95 9.45 -3.89
CA ILE A 359 13.55 8.38 -4.71
C ILE A 359 13.48 7.04 -4.00
N THR A 360 13.83 7.00 -2.70
CA THR A 360 13.74 5.79 -1.87
C THR A 360 12.32 5.21 -1.86
N ALA A 361 11.30 6.06 -1.72
CA ALA A 361 9.90 5.63 -1.76
C ALA A 361 9.50 5.03 -3.13
N ALA A 362 10.13 5.47 -4.21
CA ALA A 362 9.87 4.99 -5.57
C ALA A 362 10.71 3.77 -5.99
N THR A 363 11.82 3.45 -5.31
CA THR A 363 12.79 2.43 -5.73
C THR A 363 12.15 1.08 -6.07
N GLY A 364 11.18 0.60 -5.28
CA GLY A 364 10.50 -0.67 -5.55
C GLY A 364 9.73 -0.65 -6.88
N ALA A 365 9.01 0.43 -7.16
CA ALA A 365 8.29 0.61 -8.42
C ALA A 365 9.27 0.72 -9.60
N ILE A 366 10.33 1.51 -9.46
CA ILE A 366 11.36 1.70 -10.50
C ILE A 366 12.09 0.39 -10.79
N ALA A 367 12.46 -0.39 -9.76
CA ALA A 367 13.09 -1.69 -9.92
C ALA A 367 12.19 -2.69 -10.68
N SER A 368 10.89 -2.69 -10.38
CA SER A 368 9.93 -3.55 -11.10
C SER A 368 9.84 -3.18 -12.59
N ILE A 369 9.83 -1.88 -12.91
CA ILE A 369 9.80 -1.38 -14.29
C ILE A 369 11.12 -1.69 -15.00
N ALA A 370 12.26 -1.48 -14.33
CA ALA A 370 13.58 -1.81 -14.87
C ALA A 370 13.70 -3.32 -15.19
N ALA A 371 13.18 -4.19 -14.31
CA ALA A 371 13.17 -5.63 -14.54
C ALA A 371 12.32 -6.03 -15.77
N LEU A 372 11.16 -5.39 -15.94
CA LEU A 372 10.32 -5.60 -17.13
C LEU A 372 11.02 -5.10 -18.41
N LEU A 373 11.65 -3.92 -18.36
CA LEU A 373 12.40 -3.38 -19.49
C LEU A 373 13.59 -4.27 -19.87
N LYS A 374 14.30 -4.81 -18.88
CA LYS A 374 15.40 -5.77 -19.09
C LYS A 374 14.92 -7.03 -19.81
N LYS A 375 13.72 -7.53 -19.50
CA LYS A 375 13.12 -8.70 -20.18
C LYS A 375 12.76 -8.43 -21.64
N ILE A 376 12.40 -7.21 -22.01
CA ILE A 376 12.15 -6.86 -23.42
C ILE A 376 13.45 -6.93 -24.23
N GLY A 377 14.56 -6.48 -23.64
CA GLY A 377 15.85 -6.35 -24.33
C GLY A 377 15.82 -5.27 -25.43
N ASN A 378 16.79 -5.32 -26.35
CA ASN A 378 16.83 -4.37 -27.46
C ASN A 378 15.63 -4.56 -28.39
N ILE A 379 14.99 -3.44 -28.75
CA ILE A 379 13.84 -3.36 -29.66
C ILE A 379 14.24 -2.98 -31.09
N PHE A 380 15.44 -2.43 -31.26
CA PHE A 380 15.99 -2.02 -32.54
C PHE A 380 16.68 -3.20 -33.26
N PRO A 381 16.75 -3.16 -34.60
CA PRO A 381 17.44 -4.18 -35.38
C PRO A 381 18.93 -4.28 -35.00
N LYS A 382 19.49 -5.49 -35.05
CA LYS A 382 20.87 -5.78 -34.58
C LYS A 382 21.98 -5.23 -35.48
N ASN A 383 21.66 -4.70 -36.67
CA ASN A 383 22.65 -4.57 -37.75
C ASN A 383 23.34 -3.22 -37.88
N ASP A 384 22.95 -2.18 -37.15
CA ASP A 384 23.63 -0.90 -37.25
C ASP A 384 24.40 -0.61 -35.96
N LYS A 385 25.72 -0.85 -36.02
CA LYS A 385 26.69 -0.48 -34.96
C LYS A 385 26.76 1.05 -34.73
N GLU A 386 26.00 1.82 -35.50
CA GLU A 386 25.93 3.29 -35.47
C GLU A 386 24.57 3.84 -34.97
N ASP A 387 23.54 3.00 -34.75
CA ASP A 387 22.30 3.49 -34.16
C ASP A 387 22.45 3.63 -32.64
N GLU A 388 22.70 4.87 -32.21
CA GLU A 388 22.78 5.29 -30.82
C GLU A 388 21.54 4.86 -30.01
N SER A 389 20.39 4.63 -30.65
CA SER A 389 19.16 4.16 -30.00
C SER A 389 19.25 2.73 -29.49
N ALA A 390 20.05 1.88 -30.14
CA ALA A 390 20.31 0.52 -29.65
C ALA A 390 21.16 0.53 -28.38
N LYS A 391 22.01 1.55 -28.18
CA LYS A 391 22.86 1.70 -26.98
C LYS A 391 22.04 1.98 -25.74
N ASP A 392 20.89 2.64 -25.86
CA ASP A 392 19.99 2.90 -24.73
C ASP A 392 19.38 1.62 -24.12
N PHE A 393 19.36 0.52 -24.88
CA PHE A 393 18.95 -0.78 -24.38
C PHE A 393 20.11 -1.63 -23.86
N GLN A 394 21.37 -1.25 -24.13
CA GLN A 394 22.56 -1.90 -23.59
C GLN A 394 22.82 -1.41 -22.16
N THR A 395 22.47 -2.22 -21.16
CA THR A 395 22.70 -1.91 -19.74
C THR A 395 23.34 -3.09 -19.04
N THR A 396 24.20 -2.82 -18.06
CA THR A 396 24.78 -3.86 -17.22
C THR A 396 23.86 -4.27 -16.08
N ASP A 397 24.17 -5.39 -15.41
CA ASP A 397 23.48 -5.78 -14.18
C ASP A 397 23.61 -4.70 -13.09
N LYS A 398 24.77 -4.02 -13.03
CA LYS A 398 25.00 -2.90 -12.11
C LYS A 398 24.07 -1.73 -12.37
N ASP A 399 23.86 -1.39 -13.65
CA ASP A 399 22.95 -0.30 -14.05
C ASP A 399 21.49 -0.58 -13.68
N THR A 400 21.12 -1.83 -13.39
CA THR A 400 19.76 -2.24 -13.06
C THR A 400 19.67 -2.85 -11.66
N ASP A 401 20.69 -2.69 -10.82
CA ASP A 401 20.70 -3.15 -9.43
C ASP A 401 20.08 -2.07 -8.52
N PRO A 402 18.94 -2.34 -7.85
CA PRO A 402 18.34 -1.38 -6.93
C PRO A 402 19.23 -1.04 -5.73
N ASN A 403 20.21 -1.90 -5.39
CA ASN A 403 21.15 -1.61 -4.32
C ASN A 403 22.11 -0.47 -4.67
N ASN A 404 22.33 -0.18 -5.95
CA ASN A 404 23.17 0.96 -6.35
C ASN A 404 22.53 2.28 -5.94
N VAL A 405 21.20 2.40 -6.08
CA VAL A 405 20.46 3.60 -5.64
C VAL A 405 20.62 3.83 -4.14
N GLN A 406 20.54 2.76 -3.34
CA GLN A 406 20.75 2.87 -1.89
C GLN A 406 22.18 3.28 -1.54
N LYS A 407 23.18 2.75 -2.25
CA LYS A 407 24.58 3.11 -2.03
C LYS A 407 24.87 4.55 -2.40
N GLU A 408 24.32 5.05 -3.51
CA GLU A 408 24.48 6.45 -3.93
C GLU A 408 23.85 7.41 -2.91
N ILE A 409 22.66 7.08 -2.40
CA ILE A 409 22.01 7.86 -1.33
C ILE A 409 22.83 7.84 -0.03
N GLU A 410 23.38 6.70 0.37
CA GLU A 410 24.20 6.59 1.59
C GLU A 410 25.56 7.31 1.43
N GLN A 411 26.16 7.26 0.24
CA GLN A 411 27.40 7.98 -0.07
C GLN A 411 27.20 9.50 -0.05
N ASN A 412 26.05 9.98 -0.49
CA ASN A 412 25.72 11.40 -0.55
C ASN A 412 25.01 11.92 0.72
N LYS A 413 24.97 11.12 1.79
CA LYS A 413 24.21 11.41 3.00
C LYS A 413 24.57 12.76 3.63
N ASP A 414 25.85 13.10 3.68
CA ASP A 414 26.30 14.37 4.25
C ASP A 414 25.88 15.59 3.41
N GLU A 415 25.82 15.45 2.09
CA GLU A 415 25.35 16.49 1.18
C GLU A 415 23.83 16.66 1.28
N ILE A 416 23.09 15.55 1.35
CA ILE A 416 21.63 15.54 1.55
C ILE A 416 21.26 16.26 2.86
N VAL A 417 21.98 15.97 3.95
CA VAL A 417 21.75 16.62 5.26
C VAL A 417 22.08 18.11 5.23
N LYS A 418 23.14 18.53 4.52
CA LYS A 418 23.52 19.96 4.40
C LYS A 418 22.52 20.77 3.58
N MET A 419 21.97 20.20 2.50
CA MET A 419 20.96 20.88 1.68
C MET A 419 19.60 21.02 2.37
N ASP A 420 19.22 20.05 3.21
CA ASP A 420 17.99 20.07 4.05
C ASP A 420 18.05 21.15 5.15
N ALA A 421 19.23 21.40 5.72
CA ALA A 421 19.43 22.49 6.69
C ALA A 421 19.34 23.89 6.06
N SER A 422 19.72 24.05 4.78
CA SER A 422 19.73 25.34 4.09
C SER A 422 18.35 25.74 3.54
N THR A 423 17.45 24.79 3.29
CA THR A 423 16.08 25.05 2.79
C THR A 423 15.14 25.56 3.89
N LYS A 424 15.52 25.44 5.17
CA LYS A 424 14.76 25.99 6.32
C LYS A 424 14.94 27.49 6.57
N LYS A 425 15.88 28.17 5.90
CA LYS A 425 16.05 29.62 5.98
C LYS A 425 15.49 30.30 4.74
N VAL A 426 14.19 30.56 4.74
CA VAL A 426 13.60 31.63 3.93
C VAL A 426 12.78 32.50 4.87
N ASP A 427 13.23 33.75 4.97
CA ASP A 427 12.84 34.75 5.95
C ASP A 427 11.35 35.12 5.88
N THR A 428 10.75 35.31 7.05
CA THR A 428 9.65 36.26 7.20
C THR A 428 10.00 37.13 8.41
N SER A 429 10.59 38.28 8.10
CA SER A 429 10.90 39.32 9.06
C SER A 429 9.61 39.99 9.52
N THR A 430 9.32 39.95 10.82
CA THR A 430 8.78 41.09 11.56
C THR A 430 9.01 40.86 13.05
N ASP A 431 9.75 41.79 13.65
CA ASP A 431 10.09 41.89 15.06
C ASP A 431 8.84 41.97 15.95
N ASP A 432 8.89 41.34 17.14
CA ASP A 432 8.98 42.11 18.38
C ASP A 432 9.38 41.24 19.59
N SER A 433 10.15 41.87 20.48
CA SER A 433 10.93 41.30 21.58
C SER A 433 10.11 40.88 22.82
N SER A 434 10.56 39.83 23.53
CA SER A 434 11.12 39.93 24.91
C SER A 434 11.26 38.57 25.63
N GLY A 435 12.42 38.37 26.30
CA GLY A 435 12.47 37.71 27.62
C GLY A 435 13.00 36.27 27.77
N SER A 436 14.32 36.12 27.78
CA SER A 436 15.20 35.23 28.60
C SER A 436 14.82 33.79 29.01
N GLY A 437 15.75 32.85 28.77
CA GLY A 437 15.91 31.61 29.54
C GLY A 437 16.78 30.55 28.84
N ASP A 438 17.93 30.23 29.42
CA ASP A 438 19.06 29.48 28.86
C ASP A 438 18.91 27.94 28.78
N ASP A 439 19.72 27.38 27.87
CA ASP A 439 20.19 26.02 27.54
C ASP A 439 19.54 24.72 28.07
N SER A 440 19.21 23.81 27.13
CA SER A 440 19.82 22.47 26.97
C SER A 440 18.95 21.45 26.19
N THR A 441 19.51 20.97 25.08
CA THR A 441 19.30 19.66 24.44
C THR A 441 17.87 19.19 24.10
N LYS A 442 17.39 19.49 22.88
CA LYS A 442 16.32 18.69 22.24
C LYS A 442 16.92 17.60 21.36
N GLN A 443 17.04 16.43 21.96
CA GLN A 443 17.43 15.18 21.32
C GLN A 443 16.35 14.75 20.30
N GLY A 444 16.75 14.52 19.06
CA GLY A 444 15.86 14.16 17.95
C GLY A 444 15.37 12.71 18.02
N PHE A 445 14.20 12.48 17.41
CA PHE A 445 13.50 11.20 17.27
C PHE A 445 14.39 10.02 16.82
N TRP A 446 15.48 10.30 16.11
CA TRP A 446 16.43 9.31 15.58
C TRP A 446 17.46 8.76 16.58
N ASP A 447 17.68 9.42 17.73
CA ASP A 447 18.67 8.94 18.71
C ASP A 447 18.15 7.82 19.61
N LYS A 448 16.83 7.66 19.73
CA LYS A 448 16.22 6.65 20.62
C LYS A 448 16.21 5.22 20.05
N ASN A 449 16.49 5.02 18.76
CA ASN A 449 16.36 3.71 18.09
C ASN A 449 17.67 3.09 17.56
N LYS A 450 18.85 3.57 17.99
CA LYS A 450 20.17 3.09 17.51
C LYS A 450 20.59 1.67 17.93
N LYS A 451 19.73 0.86 18.58
CA LYS A 451 20.13 -0.47 19.12
C LYS A 451 19.79 -1.70 18.25
N TRP A 452 19.03 -1.57 17.16
CA TRP A 452 18.67 -2.76 16.35
C TRP A 452 19.51 -2.98 15.08
N ILE A 453 20.54 -2.16 14.84
CA ILE A 453 21.41 -2.31 13.68
C ILE A 453 22.81 -2.71 14.18
N LYS A 454 23.04 -4.01 14.30
CA LYS A 454 24.40 -4.56 14.14
C LYS A 454 24.38 -5.57 12.99
N PRO A 455 25.32 -5.48 12.04
CA PRO A 455 25.31 -6.27 10.82
C PRO A 455 25.89 -7.66 11.11
N THR A 456 25.24 -8.71 10.62
CA THR A 456 25.94 -9.95 10.31
C THR A 456 25.73 -10.24 8.83
N ALA A 457 26.83 -10.15 8.10
CA ALA A 457 26.92 -10.39 6.68
C ALA A 457 26.82 -11.90 6.38
N ILE A 458 26.20 -12.20 5.23
CA ILE A 458 26.23 -13.38 4.32
C ILE A 458 24.78 -13.43 3.77
N GLY A 459 24.46 -13.25 2.49
CA GLY A 459 25.14 -13.43 1.23
C GLY A 459 24.10 -13.19 0.12
N VAL A 460 24.55 -12.72 -1.02
CA VAL A 460 23.72 -12.31 -2.15
C VAL A 460 23.07 -13.51 -2.82
N THR A 461 21.74 -13.56 -2.92
CA THR A 461 20.94 -14.07 -4.05
C THR A 461 19.44 -13.96 -3.70
N GLY A 462 18.63 -13.46 -4.64
CA GLY A 462 17.26 -13.03 -4.36
C GLY A 462 16.35 -14.12 -3.81
N LEU A 463 15.73 -13.89 -2.64
CA LEU A 463 14.63 -14.68 -2.05
C LEU A 463 14.06 -14.01 -0.78
N GLY A 464 13.77 -12.69 -0.82
CA GLY A 464 13.29 -11.94 0.36
C GLY A 464 11.87 -12.27 0.85
N LEU A 465 11.06 -13.00 0.09
CA LEU A 465 9.67 -13.31 0.42
C LEU A 465 9.34 -14.81 0.61
N LEU A 466 10.32 -15.72 0.51
CA LEU A 466 10.06 -17.17 0.58
C LEU A 466 10.88 -17.95 1.63
N TYR A 467 11.94 -17.38 2.23
CA TYR A 467 12.77 -18.14 3.19
C TYR A 467 12.33 -18.06 4.66
N LEU A 468 11.62 -17.01 5.09
CA LEU A 468 11.07 -16.94 6.46
C LEU A 468 9.90 -17.91 6.71
N GLY A 469 9.30 -18.46 5.65
CA GLY A 469 8.22 -19.45 5.73
C GLY A 469 8.69 -20.92 5.80
N TYR A 470 9.90 -21.24 5.33
CA TYR A 470 10.31 -22.65 5.16
C TYR A 470 11.01 -23.26 6.39
N ARG A 471 11.66 -22.47 7.26
CA ARG A 471 12.24 -22.99 8.53
C ARG A 471 11.26 -23.12 9.69
N ALA A 472 10.00 -22.75 9.51
CA ALA A 472 8.94 -22.90 10.50
C ALA A 472 8.04 -24.13 10.27
N ILE A 473 8.30 -24.96 9.24
CA ILE A 473 7.37 -26.03 8.80
C ILE A 473 8.00 -27.45 8.76
N THR A 474 9.31 -27.65 8.88
CA THR A 474 9.88 -29.01 9.00
C THR A 474 10.47 -29.25 10.39
N GLY A 475 9.75 -30.03 11.19
CA GLY A 475 10.10 -30.40 12.56
C GLY A 475 11.32 -31.31 12.70
N HIS A 476 11.74 -31.41 13.97
CA HIS A 476 12.82 -32.21 14.55
C HIS A 476 13.20 -33.51 13.84
N LYS A 477 14.52 -33.76 13.77
CA LYS A 477 15.10 -35.10 13.90
C LYS A 477 16.10 -35.09 15.06
N GLU A 478 15.77 -35.83 16.11
CA GLU A 478 16.72 -36.36 17.10
C GLU A 478 17.60 -37.41 16.44
N GLU A 479 18.89 -37.45 16.79
CA GLU A 479 19.68 -38.68 16.88
C GLU A 479 20.71 -38.59 18.03
N ASN A 480 21.05 -39.78 18.54
CA ASN A 480 21.44 -40.12 19.91
C ASN A 480 22.96 -40.10 20.24
N HIS A 481 23.21 -40.20 21.56
CA HIS A 481 24.34 -40.82 22.28
C HIS A 481 25.50 -39.93 22.79
N PRO A 482 26.27 -40.38 23.81
CA PRO A 482 25.86 -40.61 25.20
C PRO A 482 26.79 -39.86 26.18
N LYS A 483 26.37 -39.58 27.42
CA LYS A 483 27.32 -39.23 28.49
C LYS A 483 27.08 -40.05 29.75
N GLN A 484 28.09 -40.86 30.07
CA GLN A 484 28.25 -41.61 31.30
C GLN A 484 28.70 -40.72 32.47
N LEU A 485 28.06 -40.97 33.62
CA LEU A 485 28.58 -41.17 34.99
C LEU A 485 29.62 -40.23 35.62
N SER A 486 29.21 -39.59 36.73
CA SER A 486 29.81 -39.63 38.09
C SER A 486 29.11 -38.55 38.95
N GLY A 487 28.65 -38.74 40.20
CA GLY A 487 28.81 -39.83 41.15
C GLY A 487 27.86 -39.71 42.36
N THR A 488 27.61 -40.89 42.95
CA THR A 488 27.39 -41.24 44.38
C THR A 488 26.71 -40.27 45.36
N LYS A 489 25.55 -40.68 45.92
CA LYS A 489 25.45 -41.35 47.26
C LYS A 489 24.01 -41.73 47.67
N ASN A 490 23.83 -43.05 47.82
CA ASN A 490 23.16 -43.80 48.90
C ASN A 490 21.73 -43.48 49.43
N LYS A 491 20.86 -44.50 49.20
CA LYS A 491 20.09 -45.30 50.17
C LYS A 491 19.04 -44.61 51.09
N LYS A 492 17.76 -44.96 50.90
CA LYS A 492 17.01 -46.00 51.66
C LYS A 492 15.51 -46.00 51.29
N HIS A 493 14.98 -47.17 50.94
CA HIS A 493 13.56 -47.55 51.12
C HIS A 493 13.39 -48.08 52.57
N PRO A 494 12.20 -48.04 53.21
CA PRO A 494 11.15 -49.02 52.88
C PRO A 494 9.65 -48.67 53.16
N LYS A 495 8.80 -49.48 52.50
CA LYS A 495 7.54 -50.12 52.95
C LYS A 495 6.22 -49.33 53.09
N LYS A 496 5.25 -49.75 52.24
CA LYS A 496 3.88 -50.28 52.49
C LYS A 496 3.14 -49.81 53.76
N GLU A 497 1.91 -49.29 53.61
CA GLU A 497 0.64 -50.06 53.68
C GLU A 497 -0.59 -49.18 53.31
N PRO A 498 -1.77 -49.78 53.04
CA PRO A 498 -2.99 -49.13 52.51
C PRO A 498 -4.12 -48.97 53.57
N VAL A 499 -5.33 -48.55 53.13
CA VAL A 499 -6.66 -48.64 53.81
C VAL A 499 -6.94 -47.47 54.79
N ALA A 500 -8.12 -46.83 54.95
CA ALA A 500 -9.48 -46.87 54.39
C ALA A 500 -10.19 -45.51 54.64
N LEU A 501 -11.33 -45.34 53.95
CA LEU A 501 -12.53 -44.57 54.28
C LEU A 501 -12.68 -44.02 55.72
N MET A 502 -12.97 -42.71 55.80
CA MET A 502 -14.22 -42.17 56.37
C MET A 502 -14.47 -40.77 55.85
#